data_AF-A0A968UPG7-F1
#
_entry.id   AF-A0A968UPG7-F1
#
_cell.length_a   1.000
_cell.length_b   1.000
_cell.length_c   1.000
_cell.angle_alpha   90.00
_cell.angle_beta   90.00
_cell.angle_gamma   90.00
#
_symmetry.space_group_name_H-M   'P 1'
#
loop_
_entity.id
_entity.type
_entity.pdbx_description
1 polymer ?
#
loop_
_entity_poly.entity_id
_entity_poly.type
_entity_poly.pdbx_seq_one_letter_code
_entity_poly.pdbx_strand_id
1 'polypeptide(L)'
;MIWLKQRGLSQKTIEDLLPYIPETMNELPVDDFYDADSIMNSDRWFYWPDQTRFVLVGQCPNGDGVAIDTEINPGCIYYISHDLLHDKSIEDIIVRVADSPSDYVKKRSLDDFTWDFWEAIST
;
A
#
# COMPACT_ATOMS: atom_id res chain seq x y z
N MET A 1 -13.10 -1.13 9.49
CA MET A 1 -13.49 -2.38 8.78
C MET A 1 -14.59 -2.19 7.72
N ILE A 2 -15.75 -1.60 8.05
CA ILE A 2 -16.85 -1.39 7.06
C ILE A 2 -16.36 -0.59 5.84
N TRP A 3 -15.53 0.43 6.08
CA TRP A 3 -14.97 1.27 5.04
C TRP A 3 -14.09 0.49 4.03
N LEU A 4 -13.15 -0.34 4.50
CA LEU A 4 -12.30 -1.16 3.62
C LEU A 4 -13.13 -2.11 2.73
N LYS A 5 -14.20 -2.68 3.29
CA LYS A 5 -15.14 -3.51 2.55
C LYS A 5 -15.91 -2.71 1.49
N GLN A 6 -16.30 -1.47 1.80
CA GLN A 6 -16.93 -0.56 0.84
C GLN A 6 -15.97 -0.15 -0.28
N ARG A 7 -14.67 -0.16 -0.03
CA ARG A 7 -13.61 0.07 -1.04
C ARG A 7 -13.30 -1.16 -1.91
N GLY A 8 -13.99 -2.29 -1.70
CA GLY A 8 -13.86 -3.49 -2.53
C GLY A 8 -12.94 -4.57 -1.97
N LEU A 9 -12.36 -4.38 -0.79
CA LEU A 9 -11.53 -5.41 -0.18
C LEU A 9 -12.36 -6.58 0.37
N SER A 10 -11.87 -7.79 0.15
CA SER A 10 -12.48 -9.01 0.68
C SER A 10 -12.31 -9.08 2.21
N GLN A 11 -13.21 -9.79 2.89
CA GLN A 11 -13.10 -10.02 4.34
C GLN A 11 -11.75 -10.66 4.71
N LYS A 12 -11.29 -11.63 3.91
CA LYS A 12 -10.01 -12.30 4.08
C LYS A 12 -8.84 -11.31 4.00
N THR A 13 -8.84 -10.41 3.02
CA THR A 13 -7.79 -9.40 2.87
C THR A 13 -7.78 -8.42 4.04
N ILE A 14 -8.97 -8.02 4.52
CA ILE A 14 -9.09 -7.15 5.68
C ILE A 14 -8.52 -7.84 6.92
N GLU A 15 -8.88 -9.10 7.16
CA GLU A 15 -8.33 -9.90 8.27
C GLU A 15 -6.83 -10.11 8.17
N ASP A 16 -6.28 -10.23 6.96
CA ASP A 16 -4.83 -10.33 6.71
C ASP A 16 -4.10 -9.00 6.98
N LEU A 17 -4.75 -7.86 6.73
CA LEU A 17 -4.15 -6.52 6.93
C LEU A 17 -4.17 -6.08 8.40
N LEU A 18 -5.25 -6.36 9.14
CA LEU A 18 -5.48 -5.82 10.49
C LEU A 18 -4.32 -5.99 11.49
N PRO A 19 -3.60 -7.14 11.52
CA PRO A 19 -2.48 -7.31 12.45
C PRO A 19 -1.31 -6.35 12.24
N TYR A 20 -1.25 -5.67 11.09
CA TYR A 20 -0.15 -4.80 10.68
C TYR A 20 -0.50 -3.31 10.77
N ILE A 21 -1.77 -2.97 11.02
CA ILE A 21 -2.21 -1.60 11.22
C ILE A 21 -1.93 -1.23 12.68
N PRO A 22 -1.04 -0.27 12.97
CA PRO A 22 -0.79 0.15 14.35
C PRO A 22 -2.04 0.82 14.95
N GLU A 23 -2.27 0.62 16.26
CA GLU A 23 -3.36 1.29 16.97
C GLU A 23 -3.10 2.80 17.14
N THR A 24 -1.83 3.20 17.20
CA THR A 24 -1.39 4.60 17.22
C THR A 24 -0.07 4.77 16.46
N MET A 25 0.16 5.92 15.81
CA MET A 25 1.38 6.18 15.02
C MET A 25 2.74 6.00 15.74
N ASN A 26 2.78 5.95 17.08
CA ASN A 26 4.02 6.00 17.86
C ASN A 26 4.49 4.66 18.44
N GLU A 27 3.87 3.54 18.08
CA GLU A 27 4.33 2.19 18.43
C GLU A 27 5.10 1.56 17.24
N LEU A 28 6.43 1.67 17.24
CA LEU A 28 7.37 1.16 16.21
C LEU A 28 7.27 -0.38 15.98
N PRO A 29 7.76 -1.00 14.86
CA PRO A 29 8.38 -0.47 13.63
C PRO A 29 7.70 -1.07 12.37
N VAL A 30 6.54 -0.57 11.98
CA VAL A 30 5.98 -0.90 10.66
C VAL A 30 5.87 0.38 9.88
N ASP A 31 7.04 1.00 9.62
CA ASP A 31 7.16 2.29 8.91
C ASP A 31 6.40 2.33 7.57
N ASP A 32 6.06 1.15 7.04
CA ASP A 32 5.37 1.00 5.77
C ASP A 32 3.84 0.98 5.86
N PHE A 33 3.23 0.81 7.05
CA PHE A 33 1.76 0.79 7.21
C PHE A 33 1.27 1.92 8.10
N TYR A 34 0.23 2.60 7.62
CA TYR A 34 -0.50 3.66 8.30
C TYR A 34 -1.42 3.10 9.38
N ASP A 35 -1.72 3.93 10.39
CA ASP A 35 -2.80 3.66 11.33
C ASP A 35 -4.18 3.67 10.65
N ALA A 36 -5.20 3.18 11.36
CA ALA A 36 -6.54 3.04 10.79
C ALA A 36 -7.14 4.38 10.34
N ASP A 37 -6.86 5.48 11.04
CA ASP A 37 -7.38 6.81 10.69
C ASP A 37 -6.75 7.32 9.41
N SER A 38 -5.44 7.19 9.28
CA SER A 38 -4.65 7.58 8.11
C SER A 38 -5.00 6.73 6.88
N ILE A 39 -5.38 5.46 7.04
CA ILE A 39 -5.90 4.65 5.92
C ILE A 39 -7.27 5.15 5.44
N MET A 40 -8.15 5.54 6.37
CA MET A 40 -9.49 6.06 6.03
C MET A 40 -9.45 7.49 5.51
N ASN A 41 -8.47 8.28 5.97
CA ASN A 41 -8.28 9.69 5.69
C ASN A 41 -6.89 9.93 5.10
N SER A 42 -6.53 9.15 4.07
CA SER A 42 -5.21 9.20 3.42
C SER A 42 -4.81 10.65 3.12
N ASP A 43 -3.64 11.03 3.62
CA ASP A 43 -3.18 12.42 3.61
C ASP A 43 -3.03 12.96 2.18
N ARG A 44 -3.02 14.29 2.04
CA ARG A 44 -3.06 14.99 0.75
C ARG A 44 -1.83 14.77 -0.13
N TRP A 45 -0.78 14.16 0.40
CA TRP A 45 0.49 13.91 -0.30
C TRP A 45 0.35 12.94 -1.48
N PHE A 46 -0.60 12.00 -1.40
CA PHE A 46 -0.97 11.10 -2.49
C PHE A 46 -2.35 11.48 -3.06
N TYR A 47 -2.59 12.77 -3.31
CA TYR A 47 -3.84 13.20 -3.92
C TYR A 47 -3.91 12.79 -5.39
N TRP A 48 -4.59 11.67 -5.63
CA TRP A 48 -4.91 11.18 -6.97
C TRP A 48 -6.41 11.36 -7.24
N PRO A 49 -6.81 12.48 -7.88
CA PRO A 49 -8.22 12.72 -8.17
C PRO A 49 -8.79 11.58 -9.02
N ASP A 50 -10.01 11.17 -8.67
CA ASP A 50 -10.80 10.12 -9.33
C ASP A 50 -10.27 8.68 -9.21
N GLN A 51 -9.21 8.44 -8.44
CA GLN A 51 -8.73 7.08 -8.23
C GLN A 51 -9.55 6.29 -7.19
N THR A 52 -10.16 5.20 -7.63
CA THR A 52 -10.95 4.26 -6.82
C THR A 52 -10.33 2.86 -6.65
N ARG A 53 -9.38 2.46 -7.49
CA ARG A 53 -8.82 1.10 -7.55
C ARG A 53 -7.88 0.75 -6.40
N PHE A 54 -7.20 1.73 -5.81
CA PHE A 54 -6.23 1.48 -4.75
C PHE A 54 -6.75 1.98 -3.40
N VAL A 55 -6.38 1.24 -2.35
CA VAL A 55 -6.43 1.71 -0.97
C VAL A 55 -5.00 1.88 -0.50
N LEU A 56 -4.59 3.12 -0.22
CA LEU A 56 -3.29 3.39 0.39
C LEU A 56 -3.31 2.88 1.83
N VAL A 57 -2.34 2.04 2.14
CA VAL A 57 -2.20 1.39 3.44
C VAL A 57 -0.91 1.78 4.13
N GLY A 58 0.01 2.47 3.46
CA GLY A 58 1.13 3.18 4.05
C GLY A 58 2.12 3.68 3.02
N GLN A 59 3.41 3.73 3.35
CA GLN A 59 4.42 4.43 2.57
C GLN A 59 5.83 3.88 2.76
N CYS A 60 6.59 3.76 1.68
CA CYS A 60 8.01 3.42 1.70
C CYS A 60 8.86 4.54 2.35
N PRO A 61 10.08 4.24 2.84
CA PRO A 61 10.98 5.25 3.42
C PRO A 61 11.30 6.43 2.49
N ASN A 62 11.29 6.21 1.18
CA ASN A 62 11.57 7.24 0.17
C ASN A 62 10.34 8.12 -0.17
N GLY A 63 9.16 7.77 0.33
CA GLY A 63 7.92 8.48 0.10
C GLY A 63 6.92 7.81 -0.86
N ASP A 64 7.26 6.71 -1.52
CA ASP A 64 6.35 5.99 -2.41
C ASP A 64 5.19 5.34 -1.65
N GLY A 65 4.01 5.29 -2.25
CA GLY A 65 2.80 4.78 -1.60
C GLY A 65 2.77 3.26 -1.57
N VAL A 66 2.46 2.67 -0.41
CA VAL A 66 2.14 1.25 -0.28
C VAL A 66 0.63 1.10 -0.37
N ALA A 67 0.13 0.34 -1.35
CA ALA A 67 -1.29 0.26 -1.66
C ALA A 67 -1.78 -1.17 -1.89
N ILE A 68 -3.06 -1.40 -1.59
CA ILE A 68 -3.77 -2.64 -1.92
C ILE A 68 -4.66 -2.41 -3.13
N ASP A 69 -4.53 -3.25 -4.16
CA ASP A 69 -5.45 -3.27 -5.30
C ASP A 69 -6.82 -3.80 -4.86
N THR A 70 -7.89 -3.14 -5.32
CA THR A 70 -9.28 -3.53 -5.05
C THR A 70 -10.03 -4.00 -6.29
N GLU A 71 -9.42 -3.88 -7.48
CA GLU A 71 -10.12 -4.08 -8.76
C GLU A 71 -9.46 -5.14 -9.64
N ILE A 72 -8.20 -4.95 -10.07
CA ILE A 72 -7.58 -5.84 -11.08
C ILE A 72 -6.98 -7.08 -10.42
N ASN A 73 -6.19 -6.92 -9.36
CA ASN A 73 -5.65 -8.03 -8.57
C ASN A 73 -6.02 -7.87 -7.08
N PRO A 74 -7.30 -8.04 -6.70
CA PRO A 74 -7.77 -7.69 -5.37
C PRO A 74 -6.96 -8.31 -4.23
N GLY A 75 -6.45 -7.47 -3.33
CA GLY A 75 -5.66 -7.87 -2.17
C GLY A 75 -4.15 -7.94 -2.36
N CYS A 76 -3.66 -7.81 -3.61
CA CYS A 76 -2.22 -7.71 -3.87
C CYS A 76 -1.68 -6.34 -3.45
N ILE A 77 -0.41 -6.30 -3.03
CA ILE A 77 0.29 -5.09 -2.61
C ILE A 77 1.09 -4.53 -3.77
N TYR A 78 1.00 -3.22 -3.93
CA TYR A 78 1.69 -2.43 -4.92
C TYR A 78 2.45 -1.29 -4.26
N TYR A 79 3.60 -0.95 -4.83
CA TYR A 79 4.13 0.40 -4.70
C TYR A 79 3.53 1.31 -5.76
N ILE A 80 3.28 2.56 -5.39
CA ILE A 80 2.85 3.63 -6.27
C ILE A 80 3.92 4.72 -6.21
N SER A 81 4.50 5.09 -7.34
CA SER A 81 5.49 6.17 -7.41
C SER A 81 4.83 7.51 -7.14
N HIS A 82 5.32 8.24 -6.14
CA HIS A 82 4.83 9.58 -5.85
C HIS A 82 5.39 10.62 -6.82
N ASP A 83 6.61 10.40 -7.31
CA ASP A 83 7.29 11.27 -8.29
C ASP A 83 6.55 11.33 -9.63
N LEU A 84 5.94 10.21 -10.04
CA LEU A 84 5.34 10.07 -11.37
C LEU A 84 3.82 10.28 -11.38
N LEU A 85 3.20 10.47 -10.21
CA LEU A 85 1.74 10.53 -10.01
C LEU A 85 1.02 11.55 -10.91
N HIS A 86 1.71 12.64 -11.27
CA HIS A 86 1.15 13.73 -12.07
C HIS A 86 1.56 13.72 -13.54
N ASP A 87 2.53 12.89 -13.92
CA ASP A 87 3.18 12.93 -15.24
C ASP A 87 2.89 11.70 -16.10
N LYS A 88 2.42 10.61 -15.50
CA LYS A 88 2.34 9.29 -16.13
C LYS A 88 0.99 8.62 -15.90
N SER A 89 0.73 7.57 -16.68
CA SER A 89 -0.49 6.77 -16.52
C SER A 89 -0.38 5.85 -15.31
N ILE A 90 -1.51 5.37 -14.79
CA ILE A 90 -1.55 4.47 -13.62
C ILE A 90 -0.66 3.24 -13.79
N GLU A 91 -0.63 2.64 -14.98
CA GLU A 91 0.13 1.41 -15.24
C GLU A 91 1.64 1.66 -15.29
N ASP A 92 2.08 2.90 -15.51
CA ASP A 92 3.50 3.28 -15.55
C ASP A 92 4.05 3.65 -14.17
N ILE A 93 3.18 3.81 -13.16
CA ILE A 93 3.56 4.31 -11.82
C ILE A 93 3.28 3.33 -10.70
N ILE A 94 2.89 2.10 -11.04
CA ILE A 94 2.64 1.04 -10.07
C ILE A 94 3.53 -0.17 -10.34
N VAL A 95 3.92 -0.86 -9.28
CA VAL A 95 4.61 -2.15 -9.37
C VAL A 95 4.10 -3.08 -8.28
N ARG A 96 3.72 -4.31 -8.66
CA ARG A 96 3.27 -5.32 -7.70
C ARG A 96 4.47 -5.85 -6.95
N VAL A 97 4.40 -5.86 -5.63
CA VAL A 97 5.50 -6.32 -4.76
C VAL A 97 5.12 -7.54 -3.91
N ALA A 98 3.82 -7.73 -3.65
CA ALA A 98 3.35 -8.88 -2.87
C ALA A 98 1.94 -9.32 -3.23
N ASP A 99 1.63 -10.57 -2.88
CA ASP A 99 0.34 -11.20 -3.17
C ASP A 99 -0.72 -10.92 -2.10
N SER A 100 -0.28 -10.49 -0.92
CA SER A 100 -1.13 -10.11 0.21
C SER A 100 -0.34 -9.28 1.25
N PRO A 101 -1.01 -8.61 2.20
CA PRO A 101 -0.35 -7.99 3.35
C PRO A 101 0.64 -8.91 4.08
N SER A 102 0.26 -10.17 4.36
CA SER A 102 1.17 -11.11 5.03
C SER A 102 2.33 -11.58 4.16
N ASP A 103 2.17 -11.67 2.83
CA ASP A 103 3.28 -11.92 1.91
C ASP A 103 4.27 -10.74 1.90
N TYR A 104 3.77 -9.51 1.89
CA TYR A 104 4.58 -8.30 1.95
C TYR A 104 5.46 -8.27 3.21
N VAL A 105 4.86 -8.50 4.39
CA VAL A 105 5.58 -8.53 5.66
C VAL A 105 6.62 -9.66 5.72
N LYS A 106 6.33 -10.82 5.13
CA LYS A 106 7.31 -11.93 5.02
C LYS A 106 8.48 -11.54 4.13
N LYS A 107 8.21 -10.97 2.95
CA LYS A 107 9.24 -10.52 2.01
C LYS A 107 10.13 -9.44 2.60
N ARG A 108 9.57 -8.53 3.39
CA ARG A 108 10.32 -7.48 4.12
C ARG A 108 11.41 -8.03 5.04
N SER A 109 11.31 -9.29 5.46
CA SER A 109 12.31 -9.96 6.30
C SER A 109 13.43 -10.63 5.49
N LEU A 110 13.43 -10.51 4.16
CA LEU A 110 14.41 -11.11 3.26
C LEU A 110 15.48 -10.09 2.84
N ASP A 111 16.67 -10.57 2.52
CA ASP A 111 17.81 -9.74 2.12
C ASP A 111 17.63 -9.07 0.74
N ASP A 112 16.77 -9.64 -0.10
CA ASP A 112 16.46 -9.17 -1.46
C ASP A 112 15.17 -8.33 -1.53
N PHE A 113 14.68 -7.85 -0.38
CA PHE A 113 13.51 -6.98 -0.33
C PHE A 113 13.75 -5.65 -1.05
N THR A 114 12.83 -5.29 -1.93
CA THR A 114 12.82 -4.00 -2.64
C THR A 114 12.12 -2.96 -1.75
N TRP A 115 12.84 -1.93 -1.33
CA TRP A 115 12.35 -0.97 -0.34
C TRP A 115 11.42 0.10 -0.91
N ASP A 116 11.43 0.29 -2.23
CA ASP A 116 10.62 1.28 -2.91
C ASP A 116 10.30 0.94 -4.37
N PHE A 117 9.57 1.84 -5.05
CA PHE A 117 9.17 1.67 -6.45
C PHE A 117 10.37 1.51 -7.38
N TRP A 118 11.42 2.32 -7.19
CA TRP A 118 12.57 2.37 -8.08
C TRP A 118 13.43 1.10 -7.97
N GLU A 119 13.61 0.56 -6.76
CA GLU A 119 14.23 -0.74 -6.55
C GLU A 119 13.41 -1.87 -7.18
N ALA A 120 12.08 -1.86 -6.97
CA ALA A 120 11.18 -2.90 -7.43
C ALA A 120 11.08 -3.03 -8.96
N ILE A 121 11.26 -1.94 -9.71
CA ILE A 121 11.29 -1.99 -11.19
C ILE A 121 12.68 -2.31 -11.77
N SER A 122 13.71 -2.35 -10.92
CA SER A 122 15.10 -2.59 -11.33
C SER A 122 15.54 -4.05 -11.21
N THR A 123 14.71 -4.89 -10.59
CA THR A 123 14.89 -6.36 -10.42
C THR A 123 14.23 -7.16 -11.53
#